data_AF-A0A482WFP0-F1
#
_entry.id   AF-A0A482WFP0-F1
#
_cell.length_a   1.000
_cell.length_b   1.000
_cell.length_c   1.000
_cell.angle_alpha   90.00
_cell.angle_beta   90.00
_cell.angle_gamma   90.00
#
_symmetry.space_group_name_H-M   'P 1'
#
loop_
_entity.id
_entity.type
_entity.pdbx_description
1 polymer ?
#
loop_
_entity_poly.entity_id
_entity_poly.type
_entity_poly.pdbx_seq_one_letter_code
_entity_poly.pdbx_strand_id
1 'polypeptide(L)'
;MCIMMVPLILSSLVRSLKYIVPISLTANICILFGIISTMYIVMQDLPPVSSRRYIGDLGNVPLFFGTAVYSFEGIGLVLPLKREMRKPENFDRPLGVLNVGLVIIVTIFLMMGFFSYLKYGDDVQASVTLNLPEKLV
;
A
#
# COMPACT_ATOMS: atom_id res chain seq x y z
N MET A 1 -27.19 4.99 -2.92
CA MET A 1 -26.38 3.90 -2.31
C MET A 1 -26.70 2.53 -2.92
N CYS A 2 -27.97 2.14 -3.13
CA CYS A 2 -28.31 0.83 -3.73
C CYS A 2 -27.82 0.63 -5.18
N ILE A 3 -27.70 1.70 -5.97
CA ILE A 3 -27.18 1.64 -7.36
C ILE A 3 -25.71 1.18 -7.39
N MET A 4 -24.92 1.46 -6.35
CA MET A 4 -23.53 0.98 -6.24
C MET A 4 -23.43 -0.50 -5.87
N MET A 5 -24.49 -1.09 -5.27
CA MET A 5 -24.49 -2.51 -4.93
C MET A 5 -24.52 -3.40 -6.18
N VAL A 6 -25.20 -2.97 -7.25
CA VAL A 6 -25.34 -3.75 -8.48
C VAL A 6 -23.97 -4.07 -9.13
N PRO A 7 -23.09 -3.10 -9.41
CA PRO A 7 -21.76 -3.39 -9.94
C PRO A 7 -20.85 -4.10 -8.92
N LEU A 8 -20.98 -3.83 -7.62
CA LEU A 8 -20.23 -4.54 -6.57
C LEU A 8 -20.57 -6.04 -6.55
N ILE A 9 -21.85 -6.39 -6.60
CA ILE A 9 -22.30 -7.79 -6.64
C ILE A 9 -21.81 -8.45 -7.93
N LEU A 10 -21.95 -7.78 -9.09
CA LEU A 10 -21.48 -8.31 -10.37
C LEU A 10 -19.95 -8.55 -10.38
N SER A 11 -19.17 -7.67 -9.76
CA SER A 11 -17.72 -7.84 -9.60
C SER A 11 -17.37 -8.97 -8.61
N SER A 12 -18.14 -9.13 -7.54
CA SER A 12 -17.96 -10.23 -6.56
C SER A 12 -18.27 -11.62 -7.13
N LEU A 13 -18.98 -11.69 -8.27
CA LEU A 13 -19.26 -12.95 -8.98
C LEU A 13 -18.08 -13.43 -9.83
N VAL A 14 -16.97 -12.68 -9.92
CA VAL A 14 -15.76 -13.14 -10.61
C VAL A 14 -15.11 -14.26 -9.81
N ARG A 15 -15.40 -15.51 -10.18
CA ARG A 15 -14.96 -16.72 -9.46
C ARG A 15 -13.52 -17.15 -9.76
N SER A 16 -12.91 -16.60 -10.81
CA SER A 16 -11.57 -17.01 -11.26
C SER A 16 -10.63 -15.80 -11.39
N LEU A 17 -9.63 -15.75 -10.50
CA LEU A 17 -8.58 -14.74 -10.53
C LEU A 17 -7.62 -14.90 -11.72
N LYS A 18 -7.61 -16.09 -12.36
CA LYS A 18 -6.66 -16.45 -13.42
C LYS A 18 -6.68 -15.49 -14.60
N TYR A 19 -7.86 -15.00 -14.99
CA TYR A 19 -8.01 -14.06 -16.10
C TYR A 19 -7.66 -12.61 -15.72
N ILE A 20 -7.65 -12.30 -14.44
CA ILE A 20 -7.27 -10.97 -13.91
C ILE A 20 -5.75 -10.82 -13.82
N VAL A 21 -5.00 -11.93 -13.71
CA VAL A 21 -3.54 -11.91 -13.53
C VAL A 21 -2.78 -10.99 -14.50
N PRO A 22 -2.96 -11.04 -15.84
CA PRO A 22 -2.18 -10.19 -16.74
C PRO A 22 -2.51 -8.69 -16.57
N ILE A 23 -3.78 -8.36 -16.37
CA ILE A 23 -4.22 -6.98 -16.12
C ILE A 23 -3.66 -6.49 -14.78
N SER A 24 -3.77 -7.33 -13.74
CA SER A 24 -3.22 -7.05 -12.41
C SER A 24 -1.71 -6.85 -12.46
N LEU A 25 -0.98 -7.64 -13.25
CA LEU A 25 0.48 -7.49 -13.38
C LEU A 25 0.83 -6.12 -13.96
N THR A 26 0.17 -5.71 -15.05
CA THR A 26 0.35 -4.39 -15.64
C THR A 26 0.01 -3.28 -14.65
N ALA A 27 -1.10 -3.40 -13.93
CA ALA A 27 -1.48 -2.43 -12.90
C ALA A 27 -0.43 -2.33 -11.78
N ASN A 28 0.10 -3.46 -11.31
CA ASN A 28 1.15 -3.48 -10.28
C ASN A 28 2.45 -2.83 -10.76
N ILE A 29 2.82 -2.98 -12.04
CA ILE A 29 3.98 -2.29 -12.61
C ILE A 29 3.77 -0.77 -12.58
N CYS A 30 2.59 -0.29 -12.98
CA CYS A 30 2.26 1.14 -12.91
C CYS A 30 2.28 1.67 -11.47
N ILE A 31 1.72 0.90 -10.52
CA ILE A 31 1.75 1.26 -9.10
C ILE A 31 3.20 1.33 -8.60
N LEU A 32 4.03 0.35 -8.91
CA LEU A 32 5.43 0.32 -8.52
C LEU A 32 6.19 1.52 -9.09
N PHE A 33 5.95 1.88 -10.35
CA PHE A 33 6.50 3.09 -10.94
C PHE A 33 6.07 4.36 -10.21
N GLY A 34 4.79 4.47 -9.84
CA GLY A 34 4.27 5.59 -9.06
C GLY A 34 4.90 5.69 -7.67
N ILE A 35 5.06 4.56 -6.97
CA ILE A 35 5.73 4.51 -5.67
C ILE A 35 7.19 4.94 -5.80
N ILE A 36 7.93 4.39 -6.76
CA ILE A 36 9.35 4.72 -6.97
C ILE A 36 9.52 6.21 -7.32
N SER A 37 8.70 6.73 -8.23
CA SER A 37 8.75 8.14 -8.64
C SER A 37 8.43 9.09 -7.49
N THR A 38 7.41 8.75 -6.70
CA THR A 38 7.05 9.52 -5.51
C THR A 38 8.18 9.50 -4.49
N MET A 39 8.76 8.33 -4.21
CA MET A 39 9.91 8.20 -3.32
C MET A 39 11.09 9.04 -3.79
N TYR A 40 11.40 8.97 -5.08
CA TYR A 40 12.49 9.74 -5.67
C TYR A 40 12.32 11.25 -5.43
N ILE A 41 11.11 11.79 -5.57
CA ILE A 41 10.83 13.21 -5.33
C ILE A 41 10.92 13.54 -3.82
N VAL A 42 10.34 12.70 -2.97
CA VAL A 42 10.32 12.91 -1.51
C VAL A 42 11.73 12.88 -0.91
N MET A 43 12.61 12.03 -1.45
CA MET A 43 13.99 11.89 -0.97
C MET A 43 14.93 13.00 -1.41
N GLN A 44 14.50 13.93 -2.28
CA GLN A 44 15.28 15.12 -2.61
C GLN A 44 15.20 16.15 -1.50
N ASP A 45 16.31 16.81 -1.18
CA ASP A 45 16.39 17.89 -0.16
C ASP A 45 15.71 17.53 1.17
N LEU A 46 16.08 16.38 1.74
CA LEU A 46 15.57 15.94 3.03
C LEU A 46 16.16 16.78 4.17
N PRO A 47 15.33 17.31 5.07
CA PRO A 47 15.82 17.97 6.28
C PRO A 47 16.42 16.95 7.26
N PRO A 48 17.26 17.40 8.21
CA PRO A 48 17.84 16.51 9.21
C PRO A 48 16.75 15.89 10.09
N VAL A 49 16.92 14.62 10.47
CA VAL A 49 15.93 13.87 11.28
C VAL A 49 15.64 14.56 12.63
N SER A 50 16.60 15.30 13.17
CA SER A 50 16.45 16.09 14.40
C SER A 50 15.50 17.27 14.28
N SER A 51 15.12 17.69 13.07
CA SER A 51 14.17 18.80 12.86
C SER A 51 12.71 18.37 12.97
N ARG A 52 12.43 17.08 13.21
CA ARG A 52 11.06 16.53 13.26
C ARG A 52 10.70 16.04 14.65
N ARG A 53 9.40 16.07 14.95
CA ARG A 53 8.87 15.58 16.22
C ARG A 53 8.83 14.05 16.18
N TYR A 54 9.56 13.41 17.09
CA TYR A 54 9.65 11.94 17.14
C TYR A 54 8.36 11.25 17.60
N ILE A 55 7.55 11.94 18.40
CA ILE A 55 6.35 11.38 19.02
C ILE A 55 5.15 12.20 18.55
N GLY A 56 4.29 11.58 17.75
CA GLY A 56 3.04 12.18 17.30
C GLY A 56 2.05 12.44 18.44
N ASP A 57 0.95 13.12 18.14
CA ASP A 57 -0.11 13.35 19.11
C ASP A 57 -0.85 12.04 19.48
N LEU A 58 -1.12 11.85 20.77
CA LEU A 58 -1.84 10.69 21.29
C LEU A 58 -3.28 10.62 20.74
N GLY A 59 -3.89 11.76 20.44
CA GLY A 59 -5.22 11.84 19.83
C GLY A 59 -5.29 11.20 18.44
N ASN A 60 -4.17 11.13 17.71
CA ASN A 60 -4.11 10.58 16.36
C ASN A 60 -3.80 9.08 16.31
N VAL A 61 -3.50 8.45 17.45
CA VAL A 61 -3.19 7.01 17.54
C VAL A 61 -4.33 6.13 17.01
N PRO A 62 -5.62 6.39 17.34
CA PRO A 62 -6.72 5.60 16.79
C PRO A 62 -6.84 5.70 15.27
N LEU A 63 -6.64 6.90 14.72
CA LEU A 63 -6.66 7.13 13.28
C LEU A 63 -5.52 6.40 12.58
N PHE A 64 -4.30 6.48 13.13
CA PHE A 64 -3.15 5.73 12.63
C PHE A 64 -3.41 4.23 12.61
N PHE A 65 -3.91 3.67 13.72
CA PHE A 65 -4.17 2.24 13.82
C PHE A 65 -5.25 1.79 12.83
N GLY A 66 -6.33 2.57 12.68
CA GLY A 66 -7.39 2.32 11.69
C GLY A 66 -6.85 2.29 10.27
N THR A 67 -6.06 3.29 9.88
CA THR A 67 -5.44 3.38 8.55
C THR A 67 -4.44 2.25 8.32
N ALA A 68 -3.64 1.89 9.33
CA ALA A 68 -2.68 0.79 9.24
C ALA A 68 -3.39 -0.56 9.03
N VAL A 69 -4.42 -0.86 9.83
CA VAL A 69 -5.21 -2.10 9.68
C VAL A 69 -5.93 -2.14 8.33
N TYR A 70 -6.53 -1.03 7.91
CA TYR A 70 -7.18 -0.92 6.60
C TYR A 70 -6.19 -1.15 5.45
N SER A 71 -4.95 -0.70 5.58
CA SER A 71 -3.91 -0.91 4.57
C SER A 71 -3.51 -2.39 4.38
N PHE A 72 -3.80 -3.25 5.38
CA PHE A 72 -3.63 -4.70 5.29
C PHE A 72 -4.94 -5.44 4.99
N GLU A 73 -5.98 -4.73 4.53
CA GLU A 73 -7.23 -5.35 4.09
C GLU A 73 -6.99 -6.15 2.80
N GLY A 74 -6.73 -7.45 2.97
CA GLY A 74 -6.56 -8.40 1.88
C GLY A 74 -6.82 -9.85 2.30
N ILE A 75 -7.21 -10.08 3.56
CA ILE A 75 -7.40 -11.41 4.15
C ILE A 75 -8.43 -12.25 3.36
N GLY A 76 -9.45 -11.60 2.79
CA GLY A 76 -10.46 -12.27 1.96
C GLY A 76 -9.90 -12.90 0.68
N LEU A 77 -8.73 -12.45 0.22
CA LEU A 77 -8.07 -12.96 -0.99
C LEU A 77 -7.02 -14.03 -0.68
N VAL A 78 -6.62 -14.20 0.58
CA VAL A 78 -5.57 -15.14 0.99
C VAL A 78 -5.91 -16.58 0.59
N LEU A 79 -7.13 -17.03 0.90
CA LEU A 79 -7.56 -18.40 0.62
C LEU A 79 -7.78 -18.67 -0.89
N PRO A 80 -8.49 -17.80 -1.64
CA PRO A 80 -8.55 -17.90 -3.10
C PRO A 80 -7.16 -17.91 -3.75
N LEU A 81 -6.24 -17.05 -3.30
CA LEU A 81 -4.88 -16.98 -3.82
C LEU A 81 -4.13 -18.28 -3.59
N LYS A 82 -4.20 -18.85 -2.37
CA LYS A 82 -3.60 -20.16 -2.06
C LYS A 82 -4.13 -21.26 -2.98
N ARG A 83 -5.44 -21.26 -3.28
CA ARG A 83 -6.08 -22.27 -4.15
C ARG A 83 -5.62 -22.18 -5.61
N GLU A 84 -5.37 -20.98 -6.12
CA GLU A 84 -4.95 -20.76 -7.52
C GLU A 84 -3.44 -20.94 -7.74
N MET A 85 -2.64 -21.14 -6.68
CA MET A 85 -1.21 -21.40 -6.80
C MET A 85 -0.93 -22.78 -7.40
N ARG A 86 0.11 -22.85 -8.25
CA ARG A 86 0.62 -24.12 -8.79
C ARG A 86 1.10 -25.09 -7.69
N LYS A 87 1.60 -24.54 -6.57
CA LYS A 87 2.09 -25.28 -5.39
C LYS A 87 1.56 -24.62 -4.10
N PRO A 88 0.31 -24.90 -3.70
CA PRO A 88 -0.33 -24.29 -2.53
C PRO A 88 0.43 -24.48 -1.21
N GLU A 89 1.21 -25.56 -1.09
CA GLU A 89 2.04 -25.91 0.07
C GLU A 89 3.23 -24.98 0.30
N ASN A 90 3.51 -24.07 -0.65
CA ASN A 90 4.53 -23.03 -0.50
C ASN A 90 3.96 -21.69 -0.02
N PHE A 91 2.64 -21.59 0.17
CA PHE A 91 2.00 -20.32 0.51
C PHE A 91 2.32 -19.85 1.94
N ASP A 92 2.22 -20.77 2.90
CA ASP A 92 2.27 -20.56 4.35
C ASP A 92 3.59 -21.03 5.00
N ARG A 93 4.59 -21.40 4.19
CA ARG A 93 5.95 -21.69 4.69
C ARG A 93 6.55 -20.43 5.36
N PRO A 94 7.55 -20.57 6.25
CA PRO A 94 8.23 -19.42 6.86
C PRO A 94 8.76 -18.40 5.84
N LEU A 95 9.32 -18.88 4.72
CA LEU A 95 9.71 -18.06 3.54
C LEU A 95 8.75 -18.27 2.36
N GLY A 96 7.49 -18.55 2.68
CA GLY A 96 6.42 -18.73 1.71
C GLY A 96 5.98 -17.42 1.09
N VAL A 97 5.13 -17.53 0.07
CA VAL A 97 4.66 -16.38 -0.72
C VAL A 97 3.99 -15.32 0.16
N LEU A 98 3.22 -15.74 1.17
CA LEU A 98 2.53 -14.82 2.07
C LEU A 98 3.51 -13.99 2.89
N ASN A 99 4.44 -14.64 3.60
CA ASN A 99 5.37 -13.96 4.50
C ASN A 99 6.33 -13.04 3.73
N VAL A 100 6.88 -13.50 2.60
CA VAL A 100 7.76 -12.67 1.77
C VAL A 100 7.01 -11.46 1.22
N GLY A 101 5.79 -11.66 0.72
CA GLY A 101 4.95 -10.57 0.22
C GLY A 101 4.62 -9.54 1.31
N LEU A 102 4.28 -10.00 2.51
CA LEU A 102 4.02 -9.13 3.65
C LEU A 102 5.24 -8.31 4.05
N VAL A 103 6.44 -8.93 4.13
CA VAL A 103 7.68 -8.20 4.45
C VAL A 103 7.93 -7.09 3.44
N ILE A 104 7.81 -7.38 2.14
CA ILE A 104 8.02 -6.38 1.07
C ILE A 104 7.05 -5.20 1.23
N ILE A 105 5.75 -5.48 1.42
CA ILE A 105 4.72 -4.44 1.55
C ILE A 105 4.93 -3.60 2.81
N VAL A 106 5.21 -4.24 3.95
CA VAL A 106 5.49 -3.54 5.21
C VAL A 106 6.70 -2.62 5.05
N THR A 107 7.78 -3.09 4.43
CA THR A 107 8.97 -2.27 4.19
C THR A 107 8.64 -1.06 3.31
N ILE A 108 7.86 -1.23 2.23
CA ILE A 108 7.44 -0.10 1.37
C ILE A 108 6.60 0.90 2.16
N PHE A 109 5.63 0.45 2.95
CA PHE A 109 4.78 1.34 3.76
C PHE A 109 5.59 2.10 4.82
N LEU A 110 6.52 1.44 5.49
CA LEU A 110 7.39 2.10 6.48
C LEU A 110 8.30 3.14 5.82
N MET A 111 8.92 2.82 4.68
CA MET A 111 9.73 3.80 3.94
C MET A 111 8.88 4.99 3.48
N MET A 112 7.72 4.73 2.88
CA MET A 112 6.74 5.76 2.47
C MET A 112 6.34 6.65 3.62
N GLY A 113 5.89 6.09 4.74
CA GLY A 113 5.51 6.89 5.91
C GLY A 113 6.68 7.70 6.46
N PHE A 114 7.86 7.07 6.61
CA PHE A 114 9.04 7.71 7.21
C PHE A 114 9.55 8.89 6.38
N PHE A 115 9.86 8.69 5.09
CA PHE A 115 10.44 9.77 4.28
C PHE A 115 9.42 10.88 3.98
N SER A 116 8.14 10.53 3.82
CA SER A 116 7.09 11.53 3.61
C SER A 116 6.94 12.43 4.84
N TYR A 117 6.93 11.85 6.04
CA TYR A 117 6.92 12.63 7.28
C TYR A 117 8.21 13.42 7.46
N LEU A 118 9.37 12.85 7.11
CA LEU A 118 10.64 13.57 7.20
C LEU A 118 10.65 14.80 6.28
N LYS A 119 10.16 14.67 5.04
CA LYS A 119 10.13 15.76 4.06
C LYS A 119 9.09 16.82 4.39
N TYR A 120 7.85 16.44 4.69
CA TYR A 120 6.72 17.37 4.83
C TYR A 120 6.36 17.70 6.28
N GLY A 121 6.80 16.90 7.25
CA GLY A 121 6.46 17.11 8.66
C GLY A 121 4.96 17.04 8.90
N ASP A 122 4.45 18.00 9.68
CA ASP A 122 3.04 18.07 10.06
C ASP A 122 2.12 18.53 8.90
N ASP A 123 2.70 19.02 7.80
CA ASP A 123 1.96 19.44 6.59
C ASP A 123 1.71 18.28 5.61
N VAL A 124 2.08 17.05 5.98
CA VAL A 124 1.81 15.86 5.17
C VAL A 124 0.30 15.67 5.01
N GLN A 125 -0.14 15.51 3.76
CA GLN A 125 -1.54 15.29 3.43
C GLN A 125 -1.90 13.81 3.57
N ALA A 126 -3.21 13.51 3.52
CA ALA A 126 -3.72 12.14 3.61
C ALA A 126 -3.12 11.18 2.55
N SER A 127 -2.76 11.71 1.38
CA SER A 127 -1.93 11.03 0.39
C SER A 127 -0.70 11.87 0.10
N VAL A 128 0.48 11.27 0.17
CA VAL A 128 1.76 11.95 -0.13
C VAL A 128 1.80 12.50 -1.55
N THR A 129 1.08 11.89 -2.50
CA THR A 129 1.04 12.36 -3.88
C THR A 129 0.42 13.76 -4.00
N LEU A 130 -0.38 14.19 -3.02
CA LEU A 130 -0.94 15.54 -2.96
C LEU A 130 0.07 16.58 -2.47
N ASN A 131 1.16 16.15 -1.84
CA ASN A 131 2.27 17.01 -1.44
C ASN A 131 3.32 17.20 -2.56
N LEU A 132 3.18 16.50 -3.69
CA LEU A 132 4.07 16.67 -4.83
C LEU A 132 3.84 18.03 -5.50
N PRO A 133 4.91 18.69 -5.99
CA PRO A 133 4.77 19.97 -6.68
C PRO A 133 3.94 19.81 -7.97
N GLU A 134 2.97 20.70 -8.20
CA GLU A 134 2.12 20.69 -9.40
C GLU A 134 2.90 20.91 -10.71
N LYS A 135 4.12 21.43 -10.62
CA LYS A 135 5.01 21.66 -11.76
C LYS A 135 6.33 20.93 -11.52
N LEU A 136 6.62 19.95 -12.38
CA LEU A 136 7.96 19.42 -12.57
C LEU A 136 8.77 20.53 -13.26
N VAL A 137 9.70 21.16 -12.53
CA VAL A 137 10.68 22.09 -13.12
C VAL A 137 11.72 21.29 -13.90
#